data_AF-A4VGZ3-F1
#
_entry.id   AF-A4VGZ3-F1
#
_cell.length_a   1.000
_cell.length_b   1.000
_cell.length_c   1.000
_cell.angle_alpha   90.00
_cell.angle_beta   90.00
_cell.angle_gamma   90.00
#
_symmetry.space_group_name_H-M   'P 1'
#
loop_
_entity.id
_entity.type
_entity.pdbx_description
1 polymer ?
#
loop_
_entity_poly.entity_id
_entity_poly.type
_entity_poly.pdbx_seq_one_letter_code
_entity_poly.pdbx_strand_id
1 'polypeptide(L)'
;MLLPSTCSARTTSGSLVRPFSGMPTMNHDDALLAEQAQAVRQMFERIPFNQALGIELDEISTSRVVMHLPMKPELVGNFVHGILHGGVIASLLDVAGGAMAMLGAFDKHRHLTMQERAARLSRLGTIDLRIDYLRPGRATRFTASATLLRSGNKVAVVRSELHNESDTLIAVGTGTYLCG
;
A
#
# COMPACT_ATOMS: atom_id res chain seq x y z
N MET A 1 -16.63 -67.87 51.07
CA MET A 1 -17.37 -66.65 50.66
C MET A 1 -16.31 -65.58 50.46
N LEU A 2 -16.04 -64.95 49.32
CA LEU A 2 -16.66 -64.86 47.99
C LEU A 2 -15.53 -64.58 46.96
N LEU A 3 -15.83 -64.86 45.68
CA LEU A 3 -14.96 -64.83 44.49
C LEU A 3 -14.39 -63.44 44.11
N PRO A 4 -13.32 -63.38 43.29
CA PRO A 4 -12.83 -62.14 42.66
C PRO A 4 -13.60 -61.81 41.39
N SER A 5 -14.05 -60.55 41.26
CA SER A 5 -14.75 -60.02 40.09
C SER A 5 -13.77 -59.51 39.04
N THR A 6 -13.84 -60.04 37.83
CA THR A 6 -13.13 -59.57 36.64
C THR A 6 -13.76 -58.29 36.10
N CYS A 7 -12.98 -57.21 35.96
CA CYS A 7 -13.43 -55.97 35.33
C CYS A 7 -12.94 -55.93 33.87
N SER A 8 -13.92 -55.96 32.96
CA SER A 8 -13.79 -55.94 31.51
C SER A 8 -13.18 -54.62 31.00
N ALA A 9 -12.19 -54.75 30.11
CA ALA A 9 -11.62 -53.65 29.34
C ALA A 9 -12.68 -53.06 28.40
N ARG A 10 -13.05 -51.81 28.63
CA ARG A 10 -13.85 -51.00 27.71
C ARG A 10 -12.91 -50.20 26.81
N THR A 11 -12.93 -50.53 25.53
CA THR A 11 -12.39 -49.77 24.42
C THR A 11 -12.99 -48.37 24.40
N THR A 12 -12.20 -47.35 24.71
CA THR A 12 -12.57 -45.95 24.45
C THR A 12 -12.36 -45.66 22.97
N SER A 13 -13.49 -45.48 22.29
CA SER A 13 -13.67 -44.97 20.92
C SER A 13 -12.75 -43.80 20.61
N GLY A 14 -12.10 -43.87 19.45
CA GLY A 14 -11.18 -42.87 18.93
C GLY A 14 -11.75 -41.45 18.91
N SER A 15 -10.98 -40.51 19.44
CA SER A 15 -11.21 -39.09 19.25
C SER A 15 -10.99 -38.75 17.78
N LEU A 16 -12.10 -38.43 17.11
CA LEU A 16 -12.15 -37.91 15.76
C LEU A 16 -11.27 -36.64 15.67
N VAL A 17 -10.11 -36.76 15.02
CA VAL A 17 -9.32 -35.59 14.60
C VAL A 17 -10.21 -34.80 13.64
N ARG A 18 -10.69 -33.63 14.08
CA ARG A 18 -11.45 -32.73 13.19
C ARG A 18 -10.50 -32.30 12.07
N PRO A 19 -10.85 -32.54 10.79
CA PRO A 19 -10.05 -32.00 9.69
C PRO A 19 -10.03 -30.48 9.80
N PHE A 20 -8.83 -29.91 9.65
CA PHE A 20 -8.61 -28.47 9.63
C PHE A 20 -9.48 -27.89 8.51
N SER A 21 -10.58 -27.24 8.90
CA SER A 21 -11.57 -26.66 8.02
C SER A 21 -10.93 -25.51 7.25
N GLY A 22 -10.66 -25.75 5.96
CA GLY A 22 -10.55 -24.75 4.89
C GLY A 22 -9.50 -23.67 5.08
N MET A 23 -8.42 -23.72 4.29
CA MET A 23 -7.82 -22.46 3.86
C MET A 23 -8.95 -21.64 3.20
N PRO A 24 -9.14 -20.36 3.56
CA PRO A 24 -10.15 -19.54 2.91
C PRO A 24 -9.87 -19.56 1.41
N THR A 25 -10.81 -20.09 0.64
CA THR A 25 -10.79 -19.98 -0.82
C THR A 25 -10.86 -18.49 -1.13
N MET A 26 -9.74 -17.89 -1.54
CA MET A 26 -9.74 -16.50 -1.99
C MET A 26 -10.81 -16.34 -3.06
N ASN A 27 -11.70 -15.36 -2.87
CA ASN A 27 -12.74 -15.09 -3.83
C ASN A 27 -12.11 -14.50 -5.11
N HIS A 28 -12.77 -14.63 -6.26
CA HIS A 28 -12.21 -14.15 -7.54
C HIS A 28 -11.86 -12.65 -7.50
N ASP A 29 -12.67 -11.86 -6.80
CA ASP A 29 -12.43 -10.42 -6.59
C ASP A 29 -11.20 -10.13 -5.73
N ASP A 30 -10.95 -10.94 -4.69
CA ASP A 30 -9.78 -10.81 -3.82
C ASP A 30 -8.50 -11.18 -4.57
N ALA A 31 -8.57 -12.23 -5.41
CA ALA A 31 -7.46 -12.66 -6.24
C ALA A 31 -7.09 -11.59 -7.30
N LEU A 32 -8.09 -10.97 -7.94
CA LEU A 32 -7.87 -9.90 -8.91
C LEU A 32 -7.27 -8.65 -8.25
N LEU A 33 -7.73 -8.28 -7.05
CA LEU A 33 -7.17 -7.18 -6.28
C LEU A 33 -5.73 -7.44 -5.87
N ALA A 34 -5.41 -8.67 -5.45
CA ALA A 34 -4.05 -9.08 -5.13
C ALA A 34 -3.12 -9.00 -6.36
N GLU A 35 -3.59 -9.43 -7.53
CA GLU A 35 -2.84 -9.31 -8.78
C GLU A 35 -2.56 -7.84 -9.14
N GLN A 36 -3.57 -6.97 -9.03
CA GLN A 36 -3.44 -5.54 -9.29
C GLN A 36 -2.47 -4.87 -8.32
N ALA A 37 -2.59 -5.15 -7.03
CA ALA A 37 -1.68 -4.68 -6.00
C ALA A 37 -0.23 -5.12 -6.30
N GLN A 38 -0.04 -6.37 -6.72
CA GLN A 38 1.27 -6.89 -7.11
C GLN A 38 1.83 -6.19 -8.35
N ALA A 39 1.00 -5.92 -9.36
CA ALA A 39 1.41 -5.19 -10.56
C ALA A 39 1.84 -3.75 -10.24
N VAL A 40 1.08 -3.04 -9.40
CA VAL A 40 1.43 -1.70 -8.92
C VAL A 40 2.75 -1.74 -8.16
N ARG A 41 2.90 -2.68 -7.22
CA ARG A 41 4.15 -2.89 -6.46
C ARG A 41 5.35 -3.04 -7.41
N GLN A 42 5.29 -3.99 -8.35
CA GLN A 42 6.38 -4.25 -9.29
C GLN A 42 6.71 -3.04 -10.17
N MET A 43 5.69 -2.28 -10.58
CA MET A 43 5.92 -1.09 -11.40
C MET A 43 6.68 -0.02 -10.59
N PHE A 44 6.24 0.29 -9.38
CA PHE A 44 6.82 1.35 -8.56
C PHE A 44 8.20 1.01 -7.99
N GLU A 45 8.45 -0.26 -7.67
CA GLU A 45 9.77 -0.75 -7.23
C GLU A 45 10.83 -0.71 -8.34
N ARG A 46 10.42 -0.67 -9.61
CA ARG A 46 11.31 -0.60 -10.78
C ARG A 46 11.64 0.83 -11.23
N ILE A 47 10.99 1.85 -10.65
CA ILE A 47 11.23 3.25 -11.02
C ILE A 47 12.61 3.66 -10.48
N PRO A 48 13.59 4.03 -11.34
CA PRO A 48 14.95 4.34 -10.90
C PRO A 48 15.02 5.48 -9.89
N PHE A 49 14.15 6.48 -10.03
CA PHE A 49 14.09 7.61 -9.11
C PHE A 49 13.61 7.18 -7.71
N ASN A 50 12.62 6.29 -7.62
CA ASN A 50 12.16 5.73 -6.34
C ASN A 50 13.28 4.95 -5.66
N GLN A 51 14.04 4.16 -6.43
CA GLN A 51 15.20 3.42 -5.92
C GLN A 51 16.31 4.35 -5.43
N ALA A 52 16.59 5.42 -6.18
CA ALA A 52 17.59 6.42 -5.79
C ALA A 52 17.22 7.09 -4.46
N LEU A 53 15.96 7.49 -4.29
CA LEU A 53 15.45 8.02 -3.03
C LEU A 53 15.43 6.94 -1.92
N GLY A 54 15.21 5.68 -2.27
CA GLY A 54 15.03 4.58 -1.31
C GLY A 54 13.58 4.47 -0.82
N ILE A 55 12.61 4.76 -1.69
CA ILE A 55 11.20 4.60 -1.38
C ILE A 55 10.86 3.12 -1.37
N GLU A 56 10.23 2.66 -0.30
CA GLU A 56 9.80 1.28 -0.10
C GLU A 56 8.29 1.21 0.13
N LEU A 57 7.62 0.21 -0.47
CA LEU A 57 6.17 0.03 -0.36
C LEU A 57 5.83 -0.91 0.81
N ASP A 58 5.19 -0.35 1.84
CA ASP A 58 4.77 -1.08 3.05
C ASP A 58 3.41 -1.77 2.84
N GLU A 59 2.38 -0.98 2.53
CA GLU A 59 1.00 -1.44 2.40
C GLU A 59 0.42 -1.02 1.05
N ILE A 60 -0.32 -1.92 0.44
CA ILE A 60 -1.13 -1.64 -0.74
C ILE A 60 -2.50 -2.30 -0.60
N SER A 61 -3.54 -1.48 -0.52
CA SER A 61 -4.93 -1.92 -0.41
C SER A 61 -5.84 -1.01 -1.23
N THR A 62 -7.11 -1.41 -1.40
CA THR A 62 -8.12 -0.58 -2.08
C THR A 62 -8.45 0.70 -1.31
N SER A 63 -8.20 0.72 0.00
CA SER A 63 -8.46 1.86 0.87
C SER A 63 -7.25 2.79 1.04
N ARG A 64 -6.03 2.26 0.98
CA ARG A 64 -4.83 2.99 1.36
C ARG A 64 -3.57 2.44 0.68
N VAL A 65 -2.64 3.34 0.38
CA VAL A 65 -1.25 3.00 0.07
C VAL A 65 -0.36 3.58 1.16
N VAL A 66 0.60 2.80 1.65
CA VAL A 66 1.61 3.25 2.63
C VAL A 66 2.99 2.95 2.09
N MET A 67 3.85 3.96 2.09
CA MET A 67 5.24 3.87 1.67
C MET A 67 6.13 4.49 2.74
N HIS A 68 7.38 4.08 2.78
CA HIS A 68 8.36 4.69 3.66
C HIS A 68 9.64 5.11 2.94
N LEU A 69 10.33 6.04 3.57
CA LEU A 69 11.58 6.60 3.11
C LEU A 69 12.55 6.66 4.30
N PRO A 70 13.65 5.88 4.29
CA PRO A 70 14.72 6.07 5.24
C PRO A 70 15.44 7.39 4.94
N MET A 71 15.79 8.14 5.98
CA MET A 71 16.58 9.36 5.83
C MET A 71 18.00 9.00 5.39
N LYS A 72 18.51 9.70 4.37
CA LYS A 72 19.90 9.55 3.89
C LYS A 72 20.58 10.93 3.81
N PRO A 73 21.92 10.99 3.92
CA PRO A 73 22.65 12.25 3.82
C PRO A 73 22.38 13.03 2.53
N GLU A 74 22.17 12.33 1.41
CA GLU A 74 21.94 12.93 0.09
C GLU A 74 20.54 13.55 -0.04
N LEU A 75 19.62 13.28 0.89
CA LEU A 75 18.24 13.78 0.87
C LEU A 75 18.06 15.06 1.69
N VAL A 76 19.12 15.55 2.34
CA VAL A 76 19.09 16.76 3.14
C VAL A 76 18.92 17.99 2.24
N GLY A 77 17.89 18.79 2.49
CA GLY A 77 17.67 20.05 1.78
C GLY A 77 18.23 21.28 2.48
N ASN A 78 18.12 21.33 3.82
CA ASN A 78 18.76 22.37 4.61
C ASN A 78 19.98 21.78 5.32
N PHE A 79 21.17 22.00 4.75
CA PHE A 79 22.42 21.45 5.27
C PHE A 79 22.74 21.91 6.71
N VAL A 80 22.33 23.12 7.09
CA VAL A 80 22.55 23.67 8.44
C VAL A 80 21.72 22.91 9.48
N HIS A 81 20.50 22.51 9.11
CA HIS A 81 19.51 21.95 10.03
C HIS A 81 19.25 20.45 9.86
N GLY A 82 19.88 19.81 8.86
CA GLY A 82 19.73 18.39 8.56
C GLY A 82 18.30 17.96 8.21
N ILE A 83 17.48 18.84 7.63
CA ILE A 83 16.07 18.54 7.35
C ILE A 83 15.91 17.96 5.94
N LEU A 84 14.95 17.04 5.80
CA LEU A 84 14.57 16.44 4.52
C LEU A 84 14.21 17.53 3.49
N HIS A 85 14.74 17.40 2.28
CA HIS A 85 14.46 18.34 1.20
C HIS A 85 12.98 18.34 0.84
N GLY A 86 12.40 19.54 0.66
CA GLY A 86 10.97 19.69 0.35
C GLY A 86 10.55 18.96 -0.94
N GLY A 87 11.44 18.91 -1.94
CA GLY A 87 11.24 18.13 -3.16
C GLY A 87 11.18 16.63 -2.92
N VAL A 88 11.94 16.08 -1.95
CA VAL A 88 11.89 14.65 -1.63
C VAL A 88 10.56 14.30 -0.94
N ILE A 89 10.07 15.18 -0.07
CA ILE A 89 8.72 15.08 0.53
C ILE A 89 7.65 15.09 -0.57
N ALA A 90 7.73 16.04 -1.51
CA ALA A 90 6.77 16.15 -2.61
C ALA A 90 6.79 14.89 -3.49
N SER A 91 7.98 14.39 -3.83
CA SER A 91 8.13 13.15 -4.61
C SER A 91 7.53 11.95 -3.90
N LEU A 92 7.80 11.75 -2.61
CA LEU A 92 7.25 10.62 -1.88
C LEU A 92 5.71 10.69 -1.79
N LEU A 93 5.14 11.87 -1.54
CA LEU A 93 3.69 12.06 -1.50
C LEU A 93 3.04 11.86 -2.89
N ASP A 94 3.72 12.26 -3.96
CA ASP A 94 3.28 12.03 -5.34
C ASP A 94 3.31 10.55 -5.71
N VAL A 95 4.38 9.84 -5.36
CA VAL A 95 4.53 8.41 -5.65
C VAL A 95 3.45 7.59 -4.92
N ALA A 96 3.21 7.86 -3.64
CA ALA A 96 2.12 7.24 -2.88
C ALA A 96 0.75 7.59 -3.48
N GLY A 97 0.57 8.85 -3.89
CA GLY A 97 -0.66 9.34 -4.51
C GLY A 97 -0.97 8.67 -5.85
N GLY A 98 0.03 8.58 -6.73
CA GLY A 98 -0.06 7.93 -8.02
C GLY A 98 -0.35 6.43 -7.92
N ALA A 99 0.25 5.74 -6.95
CA ALA A 99 -0.06 4.34 -6.67
C ALA A 99 -1.53 4.14 -6.25
N MET A 100 -2.04 5.00 -5.35
CA MET A 100 -3.45 4.97 -4.94
C MET A 100 -4.39 5.31 -6.11
N ALA A 101 -4.05 6.31 -6.92
CA ALA A 101 -4.82 6.66 -8.12
C ALA A 101 -4.86 5.51 -9.13
N MET A 102 -3.73 4.80 -9.31
CA MET A 102 -3.63 3.64 -10.19
C MET A 102 -4.54 2.49 -9.72
N LEU A 103 -4.56 2.17 -8.43
CA LEU A 103 -5.49 1.19 -7.86
C LEU A 103 -6.95 1.59 -8.09
N GLY A 104 -7.27 2.87 -7.85
CA GLY A 104 -8.61 3.40 -8.10
C GLY A 104 -9.02 3.36 -9.58
N ALA A 105 -8.06 3.40 -10.50
CA ALA A 105 -8.30 3.25 -11.94
C ALA A 105 -8.53 1.78 -12.32
N PHE A 106 -7.72 0.86 -11.78
CA PHE A 106 -7.86 -0.58 -11.99
C PHE A 106 -9.26 -1.08 -11.60
N ASP A 107 -9.77 -0.63 -10.46
CA ASP A 107 -11.08 -1.04 -9.95
C ASP A 107 -12.23 -0.64 -10.90
N LYS A 108 -12.16 0.55 -11.51
CA LYS A 108 -13.17 1.00 -12.47
C LYS A 108 -13.10 0.32 -13.83
N HIS A 109 -11.89 -0.06 -14.24
CA HIS A 109 -11.64 -0.66 -15.55
C HIS A 109 -11.69 -2.19 -15.52
N ARG A 110 -12.26 -2.80 -14.48
CA ARG A 110 -12.42 -4.27 -14.35
C ARG A 110 -13.08 -4.92 -15.56
N HIS A 111 -14.01 -4.22 -16.20
CA HIS A 111 -14.76 -4.67 -17.38
C HIS A 111 -13.95 -4.59 -18.68
N LEU A 112 -12.81 -3.90 -18.70
CA LEU A 112 -11.96 -3.78 -19.89
C LEU A 112 -11.01 -4.97 -20.02
N THR A 113 -10.66 -5.29 -21.27
CA THR A 113 -9.62 -6.27 -21.59
C THR A 113 -8.26 -5.84 -21.01
N MET A 114 -7.34 -6.80 -20.85
CA MET A 114 -5.99 -6.50 -20.37
C MET A 114 -5.27 -5.46 -21.25
N GLN A 115 -5.45 -5.52 -22.56
CA GLN A 115 -4.80 -4.62 -23.51
C GLN A 115 -5.35 -3.19 -23.40
N GLU A 116 -6.67 -3.02 -23.32
CA GLU A 116 -7.30 -1.71 -23.13
C GLU A 116 -6.92 -1.09 -21.78
N ARG A 117 -6.86 -1.93 -20.73
CA ARG A 117 -6.45 -1.49 -19.39
C ARG A 117 -5.01 -1.00 -19.39
N ALA A 118 -4.08 -1.76 -19.98
CA ALA A 118 -2.69 -1.35 -20.12
C ALA A 118 -2.55 -0.03 -20.90
N ALA A 119 -3.32 0.12 -21.99
CA ALA A 119 -3.30 1.34 -22.81
C ALA A 119 -3.86 2.59 -22.08
N ARG A 120 -4.77 2.41 -21.12
CA ARG A 120 -5.25 3.52 -20.26
C ARG A 120 -4.26 3.84 -19.15
N LEU A 121 -3.71 2.80 -18.52
CA LEU A 121 -2.76 2.97 -17.43
C LEU A 121 -1.42 3.57 -17.88
N SER A 122 -1.03 3.37 -19.14
CA SER A 122 0.14 4.05 -19.72
C SER A 122 -0.02 5.58 -19.83
N ARG A 123 -1.25 6.08 -19.69
CA ARG A 123 -1.56 7.52 -19.64
C ARG A 123 -1.69 8.05 -18.22
N LEU A 124 -1.52 7.19 -17.21
CA LEU A 124 -1.60 7.64 -15.83
C LEU A 124 -0.48 8.62 -15.54
N GLY A 125 -0.85 9.77 -14.99
CA GLY A 125 0.11 10.83 -14.73
C GLY A 125 -0.44 11.89 -13.79
N THR A 126 0.44 12.53 -13.04
CA THR A 126 0.11 13.64 -12.15
C THR A 126 -0.24 14.88 -12.99
N ILE A 127 -1.43 15.45 -12.77
CA ILE A 127 -1.89 16.68 -13.41
C ILE A 127 -1.56 17.88 -12.52
N ASP A 128 -1.85 17.75 -11.24
CA ASP A 128 -1.67 18.79 -10.23
C ASP A 128 -1.25 18.14 -8.91
N LEU A 129 -0.40 18.83 -8.17
CA LEU A 129 0.04 18.42 -6.84
C LEU A 129 0.22 19.64 -5.96
N ARG A 130 -0.60 19.74 -4.91
CA ARG A 130 -0.46 20.74 -3.85
C ARG A 130 0.10 20.07 -2.61
N ILE A 131 1.18 20.63 -2.05
CA ILE A 131 1.78 20.20 -0.79
C ILE A 131 1.76 21.35 0.21
N ASP A 132 1.27 21.10 1.42
CA ASP A 132 1.36 22.01 2.55
C ASP A 132 2.37 21.44 3.58
N TYR A 133 3.48 22.14 3.78
CA TYR A 133 4.54 21.75 4.73
C TYR A 133 4.23 22.32 6.11
N LEU A 134 4.00 21.46 7.09
CA LEU A 134 3.51 21.86 8.41
C LEU A 134 4.65 21.96 9.43
N ARG A 135 5.63 21.05 9.34
CA ARG A 135 6.75 20.95 10.29
C ARG A 135 8.06 20.61 9.58
N PRO A 136 9.22 20.90 10.18
CA PRO A 136 10.50 20.47 9.64
C PRO A 136 10.60 18.94 9.58
N GLY A 137 11.02 18.39 8.44
CA GLY A 137 11.25 16.95 8.26
C GLY A 137 12.55 16.50 8.94
N ARG A 138 12.57 16.44 10.27
CA ARG A 138 13.66 15.84 11.07
C ARG A 138 13.21 14.48 11.57
N ALA A 139 13.78 13.43 10.98
CA ALA A 139 13.45 12.05 11.29
C ALA A 139 14.55 11.12 10.78
N THR A 140 14.55 9.90 11.29
CA THR A 140 15.33 8.78 10.71
C THR A 140 14.54 8.04 9.62
N ARG A 141 13.20 8.11 9.67
CA ARG A 141 12.28 7.49 8.72
C ARG A 141 11.04 8.36 8.55
N PHE A 142 10.53 8.41 7.32
CA PHE A 142 9.27 9.05 7.01
C PHE A 142 8.29 8.02 6.45
N THR A 143 7.02 8.16 6.80
CA THR A 143 5.93 7.32 6.31
C THR A 143 4.93 8.19 5.57
N ALA A 144 4.79 7.93 4.28
CA ALA A 144 3.75 8.54 3.48
C ALA A 144 2.57 7.59 3.37
N SER A 145 1.36 8.13 3.53
CA SER A 145 0.15 7.38 3.26
C SER A 145 -0.79 8.14 2.37
N ALA A 146 -1.45 7.44 1.45
CA ALA A 146 -2.34 8.01 0.46
C ALA A 146 -3.72 7.32 0.51
N THR A 147 -4.78 8.11 0.34
CA THR A 147 -6.17 7.65 0.32
C THR A 147 -6.93 8.34 -0.81
N LEU A 148 -7.79 7.58 -1.48
CA LEU A 148 -8.56 8.08 -2.61
C LEU A 148 -9.73 8.95 -2.13
N LEU A 149 -9.76 10.22 -2.50
CA LEU A 149 -10.90 11.11 -2.23
C LEU A 149 -12.01 10.96 -3.26
N ARG A 150 -11.61 10.80 -4.53
CA ARG A 150 -12.54 10.65 -5.65
C ARG A 150 -11.86 9.90 -6.79
N SER A 151 -12.56 8.95 -7.40
CA SER A 151 -12.18 8.38 -8.71
C SER A 151 -13.27 8.70 -9.72
N GLY A 152 -12.90 9.40 -10.79
CA GLY A 152 -13.75 9.73 -11.95
C GLY A 152 -13.52 8.77 -13.12
N ASN A 153 -13.98 9.14 -14.32
CA ASN A 153 -13.65 8.38 -15.54
C ASN A 153 -12.27 8.76 -16.11
N LYS A 154 -11.91 10.05 -15.98
CA LYS A 154 -10.65 10.61 -16.49
C LYS A 154 -9.69 11.03 -15.39
N VAL A 155 -10.20 11.40 -14.21
CA VAL A 155 -9.40 12.03 -13.15
C VAL A 155 -9.69 11.38 -11.81
N ALA A 156 -8.64 11.13 -11.03
CA ALA A 156 -8.69 10.75 -9.63
C ALA A 156 -8.09 11.87 -8.76
N VAL A 157 -8.64 12.04 -7.56
CA VAL A 157 -8.13 12.96 -6.53
C VAL A 157 -7.74 12.14 -5.31
N VAL A 158 -6.52 12.34 -4.84
CA VAL A 158 -5.92 11.57 -3.74
C VAL A 158 -5.42 12.54 -2.68
N ARG A 159 -5.67 12.19 -1.41
CA ARG A 159 -5.06 12.87 -0.25
C ARG A 159 -3.91 12.03 0.25
N SER A 160 -2.78 12.68 0.47
CA SER A 160 -1.58 12.05 1.01
C SER A 160 -1.11 12.79 2.27
N GLU A 161 -0.49 12.07 3.18
CA GLU A 161 0.04 12.60 4.44
C GLU A 161 1.42 12.02 4.71
N LEU A 162 2.33 12.85 5.21
CA LEU A 162 3.68 12.43 5.62
C LEU A 162 3.81 12.54 7.13
N HIS A 163 4.17 11.43 7.76
CA HIS A 163 4.48 11.36 9.18
C HIS A 163 5.95 10.96 9.39
N ASN A 164 6.50 11.34 10.54
CA ASN A 164 7.80 10.82 10.99
C ASN A 164 7.63 9.54 11.84
N GLU A 165 8.73 9.02 12.40
CA GLU A 165 8.72 7.81 13.22
C GLU A 165 7.94 7.95 14.54
N SER A 166 7.68 9.17 14.99
CA SER A 166 6.86 9.48 16.17
C SER A 166 5.41 9.83 15.82
N ASP A 167 4.96 9.47 14.61
CA ASP A 167 3.62 9.77 14.08
C ASP A 167 3.27 11.27 14.06
N THR A 168 4.30 12.13 14.00
CA THR A 168 4.11 13.57 13.88
C THR A 168 3.87 13.92 12.42
N LEU A 169 2.74 14.57 12.13
CA LEU A 169 2.40 15.04 10.80
C LEU A 169 3.36 16.16 10.33
N ILE A 170 4.11 15.89 9.27
CA ILE A 170 5.14 16.76 8.69
C ILE A 170 4.60 17.56 7.51
N ALA A 171 3.85 16.90 6.62
CA ALA A 171 3.28 17.52 5.43
C ALA A 171 1.99 16.82 5.02
N VAL A 172 1.13 17.54 4.32
CA VAL A 172 -0.06 16.99 3.65
C VAL A 172 -0.01 17.32 2.17
N GLY A 173 -0.59 16.44 1.36
CA GLY A 173 -0.66 16.59 -0.08
C GLY A 173 -2.06 16.32 -0.60
N THR A 174 -2.45 17.04 -1.65
CA THR A 174 -3.59 16.69 -2.49
C THR A 174 -3.09 16.62 -3.94
N GLY A 175 -3.23 15.45 -4.54
CA GLY A 175 -2.83 15.20 -5.92
C GLY A 175 -4.03 14.91 -6.81
N THR A 176 -3.97 15.42 -8.03
CA THR A 176 -4.94 15.13 -9.09
C THR A 176 -4.22 14.36 -10.19
N TYR A 177 -4.76 13.20 -10.57
CA TYR A 177 -4.13 12.24 -11.48
C TYR A 177 -5.04 11.93 -12.66
N LEU A 178 -4.48 11.86 -13.87
CA LEU A 178 -5.15 11.32 -15.04
C LEU A 178 -5.26 9.80 -14.92
N CYS A 179 -6.42 9.21 -15.21
CA CYS A 179 -6.67 7.78 -15.01
C CYS A 179 -7.58 7.11 -16.08
N GLY A 180 -7.73 7.75 -17.26
CA GLY A 180 -8.52 7.25 -18.39
C GLY A 180 -8.23 7.94 -19.70
#